data_AF-A0A934PHX9-F1
#
_entry.id   AF-A0A934PHX9-F1
#
_cell.length_a   1.000
_cell.length_b   1.000
_cell.length_c   1.000
_cell.angle_alpha   90.00
_cell.angle_beta   90.00
_cell.angle_gamma   90.00
#
_symmetry.space_group_name_H-M   'P 1'
#
loop_
_entity.id
_entity.type
_entity.pdbx_description
1 polymer ?
#
loop_
_entity_poly.entity_id
_entity_poly.type
_entity_poly.pdbx_seq_one_letter_code
_entity_poly.pdbx_strand_id
1 'polypeptide(L)'
;MAQKFYLALLFTIGTSVGAQTPTPEEIAAMVDKRVSERNPYAELLNDPDPQRSLAAMQIMLEGGDADLRRMALEFGVLSPNPVVRRSAVESYLKSGPVLTLKFEGGDDPGANYSSTVQGYYSGSTEPGNIGYWKIQVGEFSPESGCYLHVNARAGCFVTVNSNGVYLTHDQYDLLAARTNVNDAGLLEGYAKIYQVADPIPVTVQLID
;
A
#
# COMPACT_ATOMS: atom_id res chain seq x y z
N MET A 1 -40.90 27.32 65.04
CA MET A 1 -39.72 27.22 64.15
C MET A 1 -39.14 25.85 64.39
N ALA A 2 -38.83 24.96 63.46
CA ALA A 2 -38.51 24.95 62.02
C ALA A 2 -38.59 23.44 61.64
N GLN A 3 -38.68 22.93 60.41
CA GLN A 3 -38.88 23.41 59.05
C GLN A 3 -39.02 22.10 58.24
N LYS A 4 -40.12 21.93 57.50
CA LYS A 4 -40.41 20.69 56.75
C LYS A 4 -39.49 20.60 55.53
N PHE A 5 -38.70 19.53 55.43
CA PHE A 5 -37.93 19.20 54.24
C PHE A 5 -38.84 18.51 53.20
N TYR A 6 -39.06 19.18 52.07
CA TYR A 6 -39.70 18.58 50.89
C TYR A 6 -38.60 17.99 50.00
N LEU A 7 -38.68 16.68 49.76
CA LEU A 7 -37.87 15.94 48.80
C LEU A 7 -38.52 16.10 47.41
N ALA A 8 -37.92 16.88 46.52
CA ALA A 8 -38.37 17.00 45.13
C ALA A 8 -37.60 15.99 44.26
N LEU A 9 -38.31 14.95 43.81
CA LEU A 9 -37.82 13.92 42.90
C LEU A 9 -37.85 14.48 41.46
N LEU A 10 -36.69 14.81 40.89
CA LEU A 10 -36.54 15.23 39.50
C LEU A 10 -36.46 13.99 38.59
N PHE A 11 -37.53 13.75 37.83
CA PHE A 11 -37.59 12.74 36.77
C PHE A 11 -36.84 13.26 35.54
N THR A 12 -35.60 12.83 35.32
CA THR A 12 -34.89 13.05 34.06
C THR A 12 -35.44 12.08 33.02
N ILE A 13 -36.25 12.58 32.09
CA ILE A 13 -36.70 11.84 30.90
C ILE A 13 -35.47 11.73 29.98
N GLY A 14 -34.81 10.57 29.99
CA GLY A 14 -33.80 10.24 29.00
C GLY A 14 -34.48 10.06 27.65
N THR A 15 -34.29 11.01 26.73
CA THR A 15 -34.62 10.79 25.33
C THR A 15 -33.59 9.81 24.77
N SER A 16 -33.97 8.54 24.67
CA SER A 16 -33.27 7.57 23.84
C SER A 16 -33.33 8.07 22.40
N VAL A 17 -32.28 8.73 21.95
CA VAL A 17 -32.03 8.96 20.53
C VAL A 17 -31.75 7.57 19.95
N GLY A 18 -32.78 6.93 19.41
CA GLY A 18 -32.60 5.76 18.57
C GLY A 18 -31.79 6.20 17.37
N ALA A 19 -30.53 5.76 17.29
CA ALA A 19 -29.77 5.85 16.06
C ALA A 19 -30.52 4.99 15.02
N GLN A 20 -31.31 5.63 14.18
CA GLN A 20 -31.99 4.97 13.08
C GLN A 20 -30.92 4.60 12.05
N THR A 21 -30.83 3.31 11.72
CA THR A 21 -29.98 2.85 10.63
C THR A 21 -30.52 3.45 9.34
N PRO A 22 -29.72 4.21 8.57
CA PRO A 22 -30.21 4.88 7.38
C PRO A 22 -30.71 3.88 6.34
N THR A 23 -31.77 4.23 5.62
CA THR A 23 -32.30 3.40 4.54
C THR A 23 -31.34 3.40 3.34
N PRO A 24 -31.43 2.44 2.41
CA PRO A 24 -30.63 2.46 1.19
C PRO A 24 -30.71 3.78 0.41
N GLU A 25 -31.87 4.42 0.38
CA GLU A 25 -32.10 5.71 -0.27
C GLU A 25 -31.40 6.86 0.47
N GLU A 26 -31.42 6.84 1.81
CA GLU A 26 -30.69 7.82 2.63
C GLU A 26 -29.18 7.66 2.48
N ILE A 27 -28.68 6.42 2.40
CA ILE A 27 -27.28 6.14 2.09
C ILE A 27 -26.92 6.67 0.70
N ALA A 28 -27.76 6.45 -0.32
CA ALA A 28 -27.54 6.98 -1.66
C ALA A 28 -27.48 8.51 -1.67
N ALA A 29 -28.41 9.19 -0.98
CA ALA A 29 -28.40 10.66 -0.87
C ALA A 29 -27.17 11.19 -0.10
N MET A 30 -26.70 10.46 0.92
CA MET A 30 -25.47 10.78 1.63
C MET A 30 -24.23 10.59 0.76
N VAL A 31 -24.20 9.53 -0.06
CA VAL A 31 -23.15 9.29 -1.06
C VAL A 31 -23.17 10.39 -2.10
N ASP A 32 -24.32 10.70 -2.69
CA ASP A 32 -24.45 11.77 -3.70
C ASP A 32 -24.05 13.13 -3.15
N LYS A 33 -24.41 13.44 -1.89
CA LYS A 33 -23.94 14.64 -1.22
C LYS A 33 -22.42 14.65 -1.06
N ARG A 34 -21.83 13.54 -0.65
CA ARG A 34 -20.38 13.40 -0.46
C ARG A 34 -19.59 13.37 -1.78
N VAL A 35 -20.22 12.92 -2.86
CA VAL A 35 -19.66 12.91 -4.23
C VAL A 35 -19.83 14.27 -4.90
N SER A 36 -20.95 14.97 -4.67
CA SER A 36 -21.23 16.31 -5.19
C SER A 36 -20.46 17.42 -4.47
N GLU A 37 -20.06 17.18 -3.21
CA GLU A 37 -18.91 17.83 -2.57
C GLU A 37 -17.64 17.37 -3.32
N ARG A 38 -17.46 17.88 -4.54
CA ARG A 38 -16.37 17.52 -5.44
C ARG A 38 -15.07 17.49 -4.65
N ASN A 39 -14.42 16.33 -4.64
CA ASN A 39 -13.12 16.22 -3.99
C ASN A 39 -12.13 17.13 -4.76
N PRO A 40 -11.68 18.26 -4.19
CA PRO A 40 -10.83 19.22 -4.90
C PRO A 40 -9.49 18.58 -5.29
N TYR A 41 -9.06 17.52 -4.59
CA TYR A 41 -7.85 16.78 -4.93
C TYR A 41 -8.02 15.93 -6.18
N ALA A 42 -9.22 15.37 -6.41
CA ALA A 42 -9.50 14.67 -7.66
C ALA A 42 -9.47 15.62 -8.87
N GLU A 43 -9.90 16.88 -8.71
CA GLU A 43 -9.77 17.88 -9.78
C GLU A 43 -8.30 18.22 -10.07
N LEU A 44 -7.46 18.31 -9.03
CA LEU A 44 -6.02 18.55 -9.21
C LEU A 44 -5.32 17.38 -9.93
N LEU A 45 -5.69 16.14 -9.62
CA LEU A 45 -5.14 14.95 -10.29
C LEU A 45 -5.61 14.85 -11.76
N ASN A 46 -6.81 15.34 -12.07
CA ASN A 46 -7.36 15.36 -13.43
C ASN A 46 -7.12 16.71 -14.17
N ASP A 47 -6.17 17.53 -13.71
CA ASP A 47 -5.81 18.79 -14.37
C ASP A 47 -5.36 18.50 -15.83
N PRO A 48 -5.87 19.24 -16.84
CA PRO A 48 -5.48 19.03 -18.23
C PRO A 48 -4.00 19.32 -18.49
N ASP A 49 -3.34 20.10 -17.62
CA ASP A 49 -1.89 20.26 -17.64
C ASP A 49 -1.22 19.06 -16.94
N PRO A 50 -0.50 18.19 -17.68
CA PRO A 50 0.14 17.01 -17.11
C PRO A 50 1.19 17.35 -16.05
N GLN A 51 1.80 18.54 -16.10
CA GLN A 51 2.78 18.95 -15.08
C GLN A 51 2.08 19.29 -13.75
N ARG A 52 0.90 19.92 -13.81
CA ARG A 52 0.10 20.24 -12.62
C ARG A 52 -0.46 18.98 -11.97
N SER A 53 -1.00 18.07 -12.79
CA SER A 53 -1.46 16.76 -12.33
C SER A 53 -0.35 15.95 -11.66
N LEU A 54 0.84 15.87 -12.28
CA LEU A 54 2.00 15.18 -11.72
C LEU A 54 2.46 15.80 -10.40
N ALA A 55 2.54 17.13 -10.33
CA ALA A 55 2.93 17.83 -9.11
C ALA A 55 1.91 17.61 -7.98
N ALA A 56 0.61 17.65 -8.27
CA ALA A 56 -0.44 17.36 -7.30
C ALA A 56 -0.30 15.94 -6.74
N MET A 57 -0.10 14.95 -7.61
CA MET A 57 0.13 13.56 -7.21
C MET A 57 1.35 13.44 -6.27
N GLN A 58 2.48 14.04 -6.62
CA GLN A 58 3.70 13.99 -5.80
C GLN A 58 3.48 14.65 -4.43
N ILE A 59 2.86 15.83 -4.38
CA ILE A 59 2.55 16.53 -3.12
C ILE A 59 1.63 15.70 -2.23
N MET A 60 0.61 15.07 -2.82
CA MET A 60 -0.32 14.20 -2.07
C MET A 60 0.35 12.93 -1.55
N LEU A 61 1.28 12.33 -2.32
CA LEU A 61 2.05 11.15 -1.90
C LEU A 61 3.05 11.46 -0.77
N GLU A 62 3.65 12.66 -0.79
CA GLU A 62 4.58 13.13 0.24
C GLU A 62 3.88 13.72 1.46
N GLY A 63 2.57 14.02 1.35
CA GLY A 63 1.75 14.51 2.44
C GLY A 63 1.55 13.48 3.55
N GLY A 64 1.09 13.94 4.73
CA GLY A 64 0.83 13.08 5.88
C GLY A 64 -0.56 12.42 5.90
N ASP A 65 -1.46 12.81 5.00
CA ASP A 65 -2.84 12.30 4.97
C ASP A 65 -2.92 10.97 4.21
N ALA A 66 -3.37 9.91 4.90
CA ALA A 66 -3.41 8.56 4.34
C ALA A 66 -4.38 8.42 3.17
N ASP A 67 -5.53 9.11 3.21
CA ASP A 67 -6.53 9.05 2.14
C ASP A 67 -6.03 9.76 0.88
N LEU A 68 -5.36 10.91 1.03
CA LEU A 68 -4.74 11.62 -0.09
C LEU A 68 -3.59 10.82 -0.70
N ARG A 69 -2.75 10.19 0.13
CA ARG A 69 -1.68 9.31 -0.35
C ARG A 69 -2.24 8.16 -1.16
N ARG A 70 -3.27 7.47 -0.65
CA ARG A 70 -3.92 6.35 -1.36
C ARG A 70 -4.52 6.81 -2.69
N MET A 71 -5.23 7.93 -2.69
CA MET A 71 -5.82 8.52 -3.90
C MET A 71 -4.77 8.87 -4.97
N ALA A 72 -3.68 9.54 -4.57
CA ALA A 72 -2.62 9.89 -5.49
C ALA A 72 -1.84 8.67 -5.98
N LEU A 73 -1.64 7.66 -5.12
CA LEU A 73 -1.00 6.42 -5.51
C LEU A 73 -1.82 5.70 -6.57
N GLU A 74 -3.12 5.52 -6.32
CA GLU A 74 -4.07 4.88 -7.23
C GLU A 74 -4.10 5.59 -8.59
N PHE A 75 -4.24 6.92 -8.60
CA PHE A 75 -4.13 7.72 -9.81
C PHE A 75 -2.81 7.50 -10.56
N GLY A 76 -1.71 7.50 -9.81
CA GLY A 76 -0.36 7.42 -10.36
C GLY A 76 -0.05 6.06 -10.99
N VAL A 77 -0.25 4.97 -10.25
CA VAL A 77 0.11 3.62 -10.70
C VAL A 77 -0.82 3.08 -11.79
N LEU A 78 -2.08 3.56 -11.84
CA LEU A 78 -3.04 3.20 -12.88
C LEU A 78 -2.96 4.12 -14.11
N SER A 79 -2.07 5.12 -14.10
CA SER A 79 -1.92 6.05 -15.22
C SER A 79 -1.49 5.32 -16.49
N PRO A 80 -2.05 5.64 -17.68
CA PRO A 80 -1.54 5.11 -18.94
C PRO A 80 -0.14 5.65 -19.28
N ASN A 81 0.28 6.77 -18.66
CA ASN A 81 1.59 7.36 -18.89
C ASN A 81 2.68 6.64 -18.04
N PRO A 82 3.68 6.01 -18.67
CA PRO A 82 4.73 5.28 -17.93
C PRO A 82 5.58 6.19 -17.03
N VAL A 83 5.73 7.47 -17.35
CA VAL A 83 6.45 8.44 -16.51
C VAL A 83 5.68 8.68 -15.22
N VAL A 84 4.36 8.86 -15.30
CA VAL A 84 3.49 9.07 -14.13
C VAL A 84 3.49 7.82 -13.24
N ARG A 85 3.35 6.62 -13.83
CA ARG A 85 3.43 5.35 -13.07
C ARG A 85 4.74 5.22 -12.32
N ARG A 86 5.86 5.48 -13.01
CA ARG A 86 7.19 5.44 -12.40
C ARG A 86 7.32 6.43 -11.26
N SER A 87 6.92 7.69 -11.46
CA SER A 87 6.97 8.71 -10.42
C SER A 87 6.10 8.35 -9.21
N ALA A 88 4.93 7.74 -9.42
CA ALA A 88 4.09 7.27 -8.32
C ALA A 88 4.77 6.18 -7.48
N VAL A 89 5.40 5.20 -8.13
CA VAL A 89 6.17 4.15 -7.45
C VAL A 89 7.36 4.74 -6.69
N GLU A 90 8.16 5.61 -7.31
CA GLU A 90 9.31 6.25 -6.66
C GLU A 90 8.88 7.09 -5.44
N SER A 91 7.81 7.89 -5.57
CA SER A 91 7.24 8.66 -4.46
C SER A 91 6.69 7.76 -3.36
N TYR A 92 6.03 6.65 -3.70
CA TYR A 92 5.57 5.67 -2.72
C TYR A 92 6.74 5.05 -1.95
N LEU A 93 7.78 4.58 -2.64
CA LEU A 93 8.97 3.99 -2.03
C LEU A 93 9.71 4.98 -1.12
N LYS A 94 9.76 6.27 -1.50
CA LYS A 94 10.33 7.35 -0.69
C LYS A 94 9.64 7.53 0.66
N SER A 95 8.36 7.16 0.77
CA SER A 95 7.65 7.18 2.06
C SER A 95 8.09 6.08 3.04
N GLY A 96 8.99 5.18 2.62
CA GLY A 96 9.43 4.04 3.41
C GLY A 96 8.27 3.08 3.74
N PRO A 97 7.58 2.49 2.75
CA PRO A 97 6.52 1.53 3.00
C PRO A 97 7.07 0.17 3.42
N VAL A 98 6.23 -0.64 4.08
CA VAL A 98 6.45 -2.08 4.19
C VAL A 98 5.84 -2.74 2.96
N LEU A 99 6.67 -3.37 2.13
CA LEU A 99 6.20 -4.13 0.99
C LEU A 99 5.83 -5.54 1.42
N THR A 100 4.62 -5.98 1.05
CA THR A 100 4.21 -7.38 1.19
C THR A 100 4.40 -8.08 -0.14
N LEU A 101 5.40 -8.96 -0.21
CA LEU A 101 5.67 -9.79 -1.37
C LEU A 101 4.90 -11.09 -1.21
N LYS A 102 4.04 -11.42 -2.16
CA LYS A 102 3.35 -12.71 -2.27
C LYS A 102 4.03 -13.54 -3.34
N PHE A 103 4.41 -14.76 -2.99
CA PHE A 103 5.04 -15.74 -3.86
C PHE A 103 4.09 -16.89 -4.15
N GLU A 104 4.00 -17.29 -5.42
CA GLU A 104 3.15 -18.41 -5.83
C GLU A 104 4.02 -19.62 -6.15
N GLY A 105 4.20 -20.50 -5.17
CA GLY A 105 5.07 -21.67 -5.31
C GLY A 105 4.57 -22.74 -6.30
N GLY A 106 3.29 -22.69 -6.69
CA GLY A 106 2.66 -23.70 -7.53
C GLY A 106 2.55 -25.06 -6.83
N ASP A 107 2.39 -26.13 -7.61
CA ASP A 107 2.12 -27.47 -7.05
C ASP A 107 3.37 -28.14 -6.44
N ASP A 108 4.56 -27.82 -6.94
CA ASP A 108 5.84 -28.37 -6.48
C ASP A 108 6.94 -27.30 -6.43
N PRO A 109 6.99 -26.46 -5.38
CA PRO A 109 7.99 -25.41 -5.25
C PRO A 109 9.37 -25.94 -4.81
N GLY A 110 9.51 -27.26 -4.65
CA GLY A 110 10.70 -27.90 -4.12
C GLY A 110 10.77 -27.92 -2.58
N ALA A 111 11.59 -28.83 -2.06
CA ALA A 111 11.65 -29.20 -0.64
C ALA A 111 12.02 -28.04 0.30
N ASN A 112 12.75 -27.03 -0.17
CA ASN A 112 13.25 -25.92 0.64
C ASN A 112 12.35 -24.69 0.60
N TYR A 113 11.26 -24.70 -0.17
CA TYR A 113 10.44 -23.50 -0.34
C TYR A 113 9.85 -23.01 0.98
N SER A 114 9.13 -23.88 1.69
CA SER A 114 8.44 -23.48 2.92
C SER A 114 9.41 -23.03 4.00
N SER A 115 10.52 -23.77 4.20
CA SER A 115 11.54 -23.42 5.18
C SER A 115 12.25 -22.11 4.83
N THR A 116 12.51 -21.86 3.54
CA THR A 116 13.11 -20.59 3.12
C THR A 116 12.14 -19.44 3.35
N VAL A 117 10.90 -19.53 2.87
CA VAL A 117 9.93 -18.45 3.04
C VAL A 117 9.75 -18.12 4.52
N GLN A 118 9.55 -19.12 5.38
CA GLN A 118 9.33 -18.91 6.82
C GLN A 118 10.60 -18.43 7.56
N GLY A 119 11.79 -18.74 7.04
CA GLY A 119 13.07 -18.41 7.68
C GLY A 119 13.49 -16.94 7.56
N TYR A 120 12.87 -16.17 6.67
CA TYR A 120 13.26 -14.78 6.38
C TYR A 120 12.08 -13.81 6.43
N TYR A 121 12.35 -12.55 6.79
CA TYR A 121 11.40 -11.41 6.74
C TYR A 121 10.03 -11.65 7.41
N SER A 122 10.04 -12.35 8.55
CA SER A 122 8.81 -12.75 9.24
C SER A 122 7.82 -13.47 8.32
N GLY A 123 8.35 -14.28 7.40
CA GLY A 123 7.57 -14.88 6.35
C GLY A 123 6.62 -15.95 6.82
N SER A 124 5.60 -16.19 6.01
CA SER A 124 4.56 -17.18 6.28
C SER A 124 4.20 -17.92 5.00
N THR A 125 3.65 -19.12 5.15
CA THR A 125 3.11 -19.90 4.04
C THR A 125 1.67 -20.30 4.30
N GLU A 126 0.86 -20.31 3.25
CA GLU A 126 -0.54 -20.73 3.23
C GLU A 126 -0.70 -22.01 2.38
N PRO A 127 -1.87 -22.69 2.48
CA PRO A 127 -2.21 -23.78 1.56
C PRO A 127 -2.04 -23.37 0.09
N GLY A 128 -1.67 -24.33 -0.77
CA GLY A 128 -1.35 -24.05 -2.18
C GLY A 128 0.03 -23.42 -2.39
N ASN A 129 0.94 -23.57 -1.41
CA ASN A 129 2.31 -23.08 -1.48
C ASN A 129 2.41 -21.56 -1.73
N ILE A 130 1.48 -20.79 -1.18
CA ILE A 130 1.51 -19.33 -1.25
C ILE A 130 2.38 -18.83 -0.10
N GLY A 131 3.46 -18.10 -0.43
CA GLY A 131 4.42 -17.57 0.51
C GLY A 131 4.31 -16.06 0.63
N TYR A 132 4.63 -15.51 1.80
CA TYR A 132 4.63 -14.06 2.02
C TYR A 132 5.89 -13.60 2.72
N TRP A 133 6.43 -12.46 2.30
CA TRP A 133 7.46 -11.69 3.01
C TRP A 133 6.99 -10.26 3.25
N LYS A 134 7.37 -9.69 4.39
CA LYS A 134 7.12 -8.29 4.72
C LYS A 134 8.45 -7.58 4.90
N ILE A 135 8.77 -6.69 3.96
CA ILE A 135 10.09 -6.07 3.90
C ILE A 135 9.94 -4.54 3.93
N GLN A 136 10.55 -3.93 4.92
CA GLN A 136 10.57 -2.48 5.09
C GLN A 136 11.54 -1.83 4.10
N VAL A 137 11.05 -0.91 3.28
CA VAL A 137 11.88 -0.07 2.39
C VAL A 137 12.57 0.99 3.23
N GLY A 138 13.88 1.13 3.03
CA GLY A 138 14.73 2.12 3.68
C GLY A 138 14.97 3.35 2.81
N GLU A 139 15.93 4.17 3.26
CA GLU A 139 16.29 5.41 2.58
C GLU A 139 16.86 5.17 1.17
N PHE A 140 16.70 6.16 0.31
CA PHE A 140 17.33 6.15 -1.00
C PHE A 140 18.82 6.48 -0.88
N SER A 141 19.68 5.64 -1.48
CA SER A 141 21.11 5.89 -1.64
C SER A 141 21.38 6.52 -3.01
N PRO A 142 21.78 7.80 -3.09
CA PRO A 142 22.15 8.42 -4.36
C PRO A 142 23.41 7.79 -4.98
N GLU A 143 24.32 7.28 -4.15
CA GLU A 143 25.56 6.62 -4.60
C GLU A 143 25.26 5.31 -5.33
N SER A 144 24.33 4.50 -4.80
CA SER A 144 23.96 3.21 -5.37
C SER A 144 22.77 3.28 -6.33
N GLY A 145 22.04 4.40 -6.37
CA GLY A 145 20.87 4.60 -7.22
C GLY A 145 19.66 3.72 -6.84
N CYS A 146 19.53 3.35 -5.57
CA CYS A 146 18.53 2.39 -5.08
C CYS A 146 18.01 2.74 -3.68
N TYR A 147 16.84 2.22 -3.32
CA TYR A 147 16.36 2.20 -1.94
C TYR A 147 17.02 1.07 -1.18
N LEU A 148 17.51 1.36 0.02
CA LEU A 148 18.20 0.40 0.87
C LEU A 148 17.22 -0.50 1.63
N HIS A 149 17.71 -1.65 2.09
CA HIS A 149 17.00 -2.46 3.05
C HIS A 149 17.23 -1.91 4.48
N VAL A 150 16.16 -1.65 5.25
CA VAL A 150 16.29 -1.01 6.60
C VAL A 150 17.20 -1.78 7.56
N ASN A 151 17.28 -3.09 7.43
CA ASN A 151 18.04 -3.95 8.35
C ASN A 151 19.31 -4.56 7.73
N ALA A 152 19.67 -4.25 6.48
CA ALA A 152 20.89 -4.79 5.86
C ALA A 152 22.04 -3.80 6.04
N ARG A 153 23.25 -4.32 6.26
CA ARG A 153 24.43 -3.50 6.56
C ARG A 153 24.85 -2.56 5.42
N ALA A 154 24.41 -2.76 4.17
CA ALA A 154 24.50 -1.82 3.03
C ALA A 154 24.02 -2.46 1.71
N GLY A 155 22.79 -3.00 1.66
CA GLY A 155 22.27 -3.68 0.46
C GLY A 155 21.19 -2.90 -0.27
N CYS A 156 21.29 -2.80 -1.60
CA CYS A 156 20.20 -2.31 -2.44
C CYS A 156 19.00 -3.25 -2.33
N PHE A 157 17.85 -2.70 -1.94
CA PHE A 157 16.59 -3.42 -1.88
C PHE A 157 15.75 -3.18 -3.12
N VAL A 158 15.43 -1.91 -3.43
CA VAL A 158 14.55 -1.58 -4.56
C VAL A 158 15.27 -0.67 -5.54
N THR A 159 15.27 -1.06 -6.81
CA THR A 159 15.72 -0.20 -7.91
C THR A 159 14.57 0.01 -8.88
N VAL A 160 14.33 1.27 -9.25
CA VAL A 160 13.29 1.64 -10.23
C VAL A 160 13.97 2.24 -11.46
N ASN A 161 13.66 1.73 -12.65
CA ASN A 161 14.13 2.30 -13.91
C ASN A 161 13.09 2.13 -15.03
N SER A 162 13.45 2.48 -16.27
CA SER A 162 12.55 2.38 -17.42
C SER A 162 12.09 0.94 -17.74
N ASN A 163 12.77 -0.07 -17.22
CA ASN A 163 12.54 -1.48 -17.52
C ASN A 163 11.78 -2.22 -16.42
N GLY A 164 11.37 -1.52 -15.36
CA GLY A 164 10.58 -2.07 -14.26
C GLY A 164 11.11 -1.73 -12.87
N VAL A 165 10.60 -2.47 -11.89
CA VAL A 165 11.00 -2.43 -10.48
C VAL A 165 11.76 -3.72 -10.17
N TYR A 166 12.93 -3.58 -9.55
CA TYR A 166 13.79 -4.69 -9.20
C TYR A 166 13.88 -4.78 -7.70
N LEU A 167 13.58 -5.96 -7.15
CA LEU A 167 13.70 -6.25 -5.72
C LEU A 167 14.89 -7.16 -5.53
N THR A 168 15.90 -6.71 -4.82
CA THR A 168 17.15 -7.44 -4.62
C THR A 168 17.47 -7.55 -3.14
N HIS A 169 18.10 -8.64 -2.76
CA HIS A 169 18.80 -8.72 -1.49
C HIS A 169 20.16 -9.36 -1.72
N ASP A 170 21.20 -8.54 -1.58
CA ASP A 170 22.58 -8.87 -1.87
C ASP A 170 23.16 -9.93 -0.92
N GLN A 171 22.65 -10.01 0.30
CA GLN A 171 23.07 -11.05 1.23
C GLN A 171 22.54 -12.42 0.76
N TYR A 172 23.46 -13.29 0.34
CA TYR A 172 23.24 -14.69 -0.03
C TYR A 172 22.31 -14.93 -1.23
N ASP A 173 22.16 -13.96 -2.14
CA ASP A 173 21.21 -14.04 -3.26
C ASP A 173 19.79 -14.41 -2.78
N LEU A 174 19.41 -13.87 -1.62
CA LEU A 174 18.17 -14.24 -0.93
C LEU A 174 16.93 -13.94 -1.77
N LEU A 175 16.99 -12.81 -2.48
CA LEU A 175 15.94 -12.36 -3.37
C LEU A 175 16.54 -11.70 -4.61
N ALA A 176 16.08 -12.11 -5.77
CA ALA A 176 16.21 -11.35 -7.01
C ALA A 176 14.89 -11.42 -7.77
N ALA A 177 14.14 -10.32 -7.79
CA ALA A 177 12.89 -10.22 -8.51
C ALA A 177 12.92 -9.09 -9.53
N ARG A 178 12.26 -9.33 -10.66
CA ARG A 178 11.97 -8.32 -11.67
C ARG A 178 10.47 -8.24 -11.84
N THR A 179 9.92 -7.05 -11.61
CA THR A 179 8.49 -6.79 -11.68
C THR A 179 8.18 -5.56 -12.53
N ASN A 180 6.93 -5.47 -12.97
CA ASN A 180 6.38 -4.28 -13.60
C ASN A 180 5.06 -3.92 -12.92
N VAL A 181 4.71 -2.62 -12.95
CA VAL A 181 3.36 -2.18 -12.58
C VAL A 181 2.38 -2.68 -13.64
N ASN A 182 1.41 -3.50 -13.24
CA ASN A 182 0.33 -3.97 -14.11
C ASN A 182 -0.89 -3.03 -14.06
N ASP A 183 -1.91 -3.33 -14.86
CA ASP A 183 -3.11 -2.51 -14.98
C ASP A 183 -3.98 -2.50 -13.70
N ALA A 184 -3.69 -3.37 -12.74
CA ALA A 184 -4.32 -3.38 -11.42
C ALA A 184 -3.53 -2.59 -10.37
N GLY A 185 -2.42 -1.93 -10.75
CA GLY A 185 -1.57 -1.19 -9.83
C GLY A 185 -0.72 -2.08 -8.93
N LEU A 186 -0.54 -3.36 -9.30
CA LEU A 186 0.33 -4.30 -8.60
C LEU A 186 1.70 -4.33 -9.27
N LEU A 187 2.75 -4.58 -8.50
CA LEU A 187 4.00 -5.06 -9.09
C LEU A 187 3.87 -6.55 -9.32
N GLU A 188 4.03 -6.99 -10.56
CA GLU A 188 3.92 -8.40 -10.94
C GLU A 188 5.16 -8.83 -11.74
N GLY A 189 5.63 -10.05 -11.48
CA GLY A 189 6.75 -10.63 -12.22
C GLY A 189 7.22 -11.94 -11.62
N TYR A 190 8.53 -12.18 -11.65
CA TYR A 190 9.14 -13.42 -11.15
C TYR A 190 10.25 -13.11 -10.16
N ALA A 191 10.35 -13.94 -9.13
CA ALA A 191 11.39 -13.90 -8.11
C ALA A 191 12.21 -15.19 -8.11
N LYS A 192 13.53 -15.05 -8.11
CA LYS A 192 14.44 -16.08 -7.64
C LYS A 192 14.61 -15.91 -6.13
N ILE A 193 14.29 -16.96 -5.40
CA ILE A 193 14.46 -17.05 -3.95
C ILE A 193 15.59 -18.05 -3.65
N TYR A 194 16.38 -17.77 -2.63
CA TYR A 194 17.44 -18.67 -2.16
C TYR A 194 16.90 -20.10 -1.95
N GLN A 195 17.66 -21.10 -2.39
CA GLN A 195 17.31 -22.53 -2.27
C GLN A 195 15.98 -22.98 -2.92
N VAL A 196 15.25 -22.11 -3.60
CA VAL A 196 14.12 -22.47 -4.47
C VAL A 196 14.66 -22.65 -5.88
N ALA A 197 14.43 -23.82 -6.48
CA ALA A 197 15.10 -24.22 -7.72
C ALA A 197 14.74 -23.31 -8.90
N ASP A 198 13.46 -23.07 -9.10
CA ASP A 198 12.95 -22.29 -10.22
C ASP A 198 12.49 -20.89 -9.77
N PRO A 199 12.59 -19.86 -10.63
CA PRO A 199 11.93 -18.59 -10.39
C PRO A 199 10.41 -18.80 -10.29
N ILE A 200 9.79 -18.17 -9.29
CA ILE A 200 8.36 -18.30 -9.03
C ILE A 200 7.66 -16.95 -9.23
N PRO A 201 6.38 -16.93 -9.62
CA PRO A 201 5.61 -15.70 -9.70
C PRO A 201 5.63 -14.95 -8.37
N VAL A 202 5.79 -13.63 -8.46
CA VAL A 202 5.74 -12.72 -7.31
C VAL A 202 4.80 -11.56 -7.61
N THR A 203 4.01 -11.19 -6.61
CA THR A 203 3.16 -10.00 -6.63
C THR A 203 3.45 -9.12 -5.42
N VAL A 204 3.42 -7.80 -5.59
CA VAL A 204 3.47 -6.82 -4.51
C VAL A 204 2.32 -5.85 -4.68
N GLN A 205 1.48 -5.77 -3.67
CA GLN A 205 0.37 -4.82 -3.64
C GLN A 205 0.91 -3.44 -3.27
N LEU A 206 0.62 -2.43 -4.12
CA LEU A 206 0.98 -1.03 -3.86
C LEU A 206 -0.20 -0.24 -3.30
N ILE A 207 -1.42 -0.59 -3.71
CA ILE A 207 -2.67 0.06 -3.28
C ILE A 207 -3.38 -0.88 -2.30
N ASP A 208 -3.67 -0.39 -1.10
CA ASP A 208 -4.47 -1.08 -0.08
C ASP A 208 -5.98 -1.06 -0.42
#